data_AF-A0A0F0DFE9-F1
#
_entry.id   AF-A0A0F0DFE9-F1
#
_cell.length_a   1.000
_cell.length_b   1.000
_cell.length_c   1.000
_cell.angle_alpha   90.00
_cell.angle_beta   90.00
_cell.angle_gamma   90.00
#
_symmetry.space_group_name_H-M   'P 1'
#
loop_
_entity.id
_entity.type
_entity.pdbx_description
1 polymer ?
#
loop_
_entity_poly.entity_id
_entity_poly.type
_entity_poly.pdbx_seq_one_letter_code
_entity_poly.pdbx_strand_id
1 'polypeptide(L)'
;MLERRFTLAGRSLVPIVQGGMGVGISAHRLAGAVAREGGVGTIASIDLRHHHADLIAATEKSRDKDAINAANLVALDREIRAAREGSQGNGMIAVNVMKAVESHPALVRQACESGADAIVMGAGLPLDLPEMTAEHPRVALIPILSDSRGVGVVLKRWMKKSRLPDAVVIEHPTHAGGHLGAARIEDLRDERFSFARVLDECRELFIKLGLAAEQIPIILAGGIDSHAKVKHWLDKGAAAVQLGTAFAVTEEGDAHVRFKRVLTGAEQGDIGEFVSVAGLPARAVMTPWLSRYLSRESALQAKAKVRDCLQGFDCLQTCGLRDGIGKVGQFCIDLKLAQALRGDVERGLFFRGAGKLPFGQAIRPVRELMHYLLTGEKPA
;
A
#
# COMPACT_ATOMS: atom_id res chain seq x y z
N MET A 1 -17.38 -16.12 -12.11
CA MET A 1 -16.84 -14.81 -11.66
C MET A 1 -16.00 -14.11 -12.71
N LEU A 2 -15.50 -14.78 -13.77
CA LEU A 2 -14.77 -14.16 -14.90
C LEU A 2 -15.48 -12.95 -15.51
N GLU A 3 -16.80 -12.97 -15.58
CA GLU A 3 -17.61 -11.86 -16.14
C GLU A 3 -17.94 -10.77 -15.11
N ARG A 4 -17.68 -11.00 -13.81
CA ARG A 4 -17.97 -10.00 -12.79
C ARG A 4 -16.98 -8.85 -12.95
N ARG A 5 -17.51 -7.66 -13.16
CA ARG A 5 -16.75 -6.41 -13.29
C ARG A 5 -17.24 -5.40 -12.27
N PHE A 6 -16.38 -4.44 -11.94
CA PHE A 6 -16.78 -3.24 -11.21
C PHE A 6 -16.36 -1.99 -11.99
N THR A 7 -17.06 -0.89 -11.74
CA THR A 7 -16.79 0.39 -12.40
C THR A 7 -16.00 1.30 -11.46
N LEU A 8 -14.90 1.86 -11.95
CA LEU A 8 -14.10 2.86 -11.25
C LEU A 8 -13.77 4.00 -12.22
N ALA A 9 -14.18 5.22 -11.89
CA ALA A 9 -13.99 6.41 -12.73
C ALA A 9 -14.36 6.18 -14.22
N GLY A 10 -15.46 5.47 -14.47
CA GLY A 10 -15.97 5.18 -15.81
C GLY A 10 -15.31 4.00 -16.54
N ARG A 11 -14.34 3.30 -15.93
CA ARG A 11 -13.71 2.10 -16.50
C ARG A 11 -14.28 0.82 -15.90
N SER A 12 -14.48 -0.20 -16.73
CA SER A 12 -14.91 -1.54 -16.32
C SER A 12 -13.70 -2.44 -16.06
N LEU A 13 -13.56 -2.94 -14.84
CA LEU A 13 -12.36 -3.64 -14.36
C LEU A 13 -12.72 -4.98 -13.74
N VAL A 14 -11.78 -5.93 -13.72
CA VAL A 14 -11.95 -7.12 -12.88
C VAL A 14 -11.82 -6.72 -11.40
N PRO A 15 -12.55 -7.35 -10.46
CA PRO A 15 -12.69 -6.89 -9.07
C PRO A 15 -11.46 -7.21 -8.19
N ILE A 16 -10.26 -7.03 -8.73
CA ILE A 16 -8.98 -7.30 -8.08
C ILE A 16 -8.09 -6.07 -8.17
N VAL A 17 -7.62 -5.62 -7.01
CA VAL A 17 -6.71 -4.49 -6.84
C VAL A 17 -5.42 -5.01 -6.20
N GLN A 18 -4.27 -4.64 -6.77
CA GLN A 18 -2.98 -4.86 -6.10
C GLN A 18 -2.69 -3.69 -5.17
N GLY A 19 -2.34 -3.96 -3.91
CA GLY A 19 -2.03 -2.93 -2.91
C GLY A 19 -0.60 -2.41 -3.05
N GLY A 20 -0.38 -1.10 -2.97
CA GLY A 20 0.94 -0.48 -3.13
C GLY A 20 1.87 -0.68 -1.93
N MET A 21 3.09 -1.16 -2.17
CA MET A 21 4.13 -1.50 -1.19
C MET A 21 5.41 -0.69 -1.46
N GLY A 22 5.76 0.19 -0.51
CA GLY A 22 6.79 1.22 -0.66
C GLY A 22 8.22 0.73 -0.90
N VAL A 23 9.09 1.68 -1.26
CA VAL A 23 10.53 1.47 -1.48
C VAL A 23 10.77 0.43 -2.58
N GLY A 24 10.02 0.57 -3.67
CA GLY A 24 10.17 -0.24 -4.87
C GLY A 24 9.65 -1.68 -4.79
N ILE A 25 8.99 -2.11 -3.70
CA ILE A 25 8.43 -3.48 -3.63
C ILE A 25 7.30 -3.67 -4.66
N SER A 26 6.46 -2.65 -4.88
CA SER A 26 5.54 -2.58 -6.01
C SER A 26 5.90 -1.39 -6.91
N ALA A 27 6.39 -1.69 -8.09
CA ALA A 27 6.82 -0.73 -9.10
C ALA A 27 6.23 -1.12 -10.46
N HIS A 28 6.85 -0.71 -11.56
CA HIS A 28 6.27 -0.81 -12.89
C HIS A 28 5.96 -2.24 -13.34
N ARG A 29 6.81 -3.23 -13.02
CA ARG A 29 6.62 -4.59 -13.53
C ARG A 29 5.38 -5.22 -12.94
N LEU A 30 5.23 -5.13 -11.62
CA LEU A 30 4.06 -5.66 -10.94
C LEU A 30 2.79 -4.91 -11.32
N ALA A 31 2.80 -3.59 -11.22
CA ALA A 31 1.62 -2.77 -11.49
C ALA A 31 1.16 -2.92 -12.95
N GLY A 32 2.09 -2.86 -13.91
CA GLY A 32 1.80 -3.07 -15.33
C GLY A 32 1.25 -4.47 -15.61
N ALA A 33 1.79 -5.53 -14.98
CA ALA A 33 1.28 -6.89 -15.14
C ALA A 33 -0.15 -7.06 -14.61
N VAL A 34 -0.47 -6.49 -13.45
CA VAL A 34 -1.84 -6.55 -12.88
C VAL A 34 -2.83 -5.78 -13.75
N ALA A 35 -2.44 -4.60 -14.23
CA ALA A 35 -3.28 -3.80 -15.12
C ALA A 35 -3.49 -4.48 -16.48
N ARG A 36 -2.48 -5.17 -17.02
CA ARG A 36 -2.58 -5.96 -18.26
C ARG A 36 -3.67 -7.03 -18.19
N GLU A 37 -3.84 -7.66 -17.02
CA GLU A 37 -4.91 -8.64 -16.74
C GLU A 37 -6.28 -7.97 -16.43
N GLY A 38 -6.40 -6.65 -16.63
CA GLY A 38 -7.64 -5.89 -16.47
C GLY A 38 -7.97 -5.45 -15.04
N GLY A 39 -7.04 -5.63 -14.09
CA GLY A 39 -7.18 -5.18 -12.71
C GLY A 39 -6.67 -3.76 -12.48
N VAL A 40 -6.52 -3.39 -11.21
CA VAL A 40 -5.85 -2.14 -10.80
C VAL A 40 -4.46 -2.48 -10.29
N GLY A 41 -3.43 -2.12 -11.06
CA GLY A 41 -2.03 -2.18 -10.64
C GLY A 41 -1.65 -0.92 -9.89
N THR A 42 -0.94 -1.03 -8.78
CA THR A 42 -0.60 0.09 -7.90
C THR A 42 0.89 0.19 -7.64
N ILE A 43 1.49 1.30 -8.09
CA ILE A 43 2.87 1.69 -7.77
C ILE A 43 2.89 2.35 -6.39
N ALA A 44 3.92 2.10 -5.58
CA ALA A 44 4.12 2.87 -4.36
C ALA A 44 5.16 3.98 -4.58
N SER A 45 4.78 5.22 -4.28
CA SER A 45 5.55 6.41 -4.66
C SER A 45 6.86 6.64 -3.89
N ILE A 46 7.00 6.04 -2.70
CA ILE A 46 8.12 6.34 -1.80
C ILE A 46 9.40 5.62 -2.24
N ASP A 47 10.48 6.41 -2.35
CA ASP A 47 11.85 6.05 -2.68
C ASP A 47 12.05 5.06 -3.85
N LEU A 48 11.45 5.38 -4.99
CA LEU A 48 11.56 4.56 -6.21
C LEU A 48 12.94 4.63 -6.89
N ARG A 49 13.82 5.55 -6.45
CA ARG A 49 15.20 5.65 -6.99
C ARG A 49 15.94 4.32 -6.95
N HIS A 50 15.64 3.43 -6.00
CA HIS A 50 16.29 2.13 -5.91
C HIS A 50 16.17 1.24 -7.16
N HIS A 51 15.24 1.53 -8.08
CA HIS A 51 15.13 0.87 -9.38
C HIS A 51 15.96 1.51 -10.50
N HIS A 52 16.57 2.67 -10.23
CA HIS A 52 17.27 3.47 -11.22
C HIS A 52 18.71 3.73 -10.77
N ALA A 53 19.66 2.97 -11.33
CA ALA A 53 21.06 3.03 -10.96
C ALA A 53 21.67 4.43 -11.17
N ASP A 54 21.24 5.15 -12.22
CA ASP A 54 21.67 6.53 -12.50
C ASP A 54 21.22 7.49 -11.40
N LEU A 55 19.97 7.37 -10.93
CA LEU A 55 19.42 8.24 -9.88
C LEU A 55 20.05 7.96 -8.51
N ILE A 56 20.34 6.69 -8.20
CA ILE A 56 21.10 6.33 -6.98
C ILE A 56 22.53 6.85 -7.07
N ALA A 57 23.23 6.63 -8.18
CA ALA A 57 24.61 7.12 -8.34
C ALA A 57 24.70 8.65 -8.18
N ALA A 58 23.71 9.39 -8.68
CA ALA A 58 23.64 10.84 -8.54
C ALA A 58 23.36 11.32 -7.11
N THR A 59 22.79 10.48 -6.24
CA THR A 59 22.24 10.92 -4.95
C THR A 59 22.74 10.15 -3.72
N GLU A 60 23.43 9.02 -3.86
CA GLU A 60 23.83 8.13 -2.76
C GLU A 60 24.66 8.83 -1.67
N LYS A 61 25.53 9.77 -2.08
CA LYS A 61 26.39 10.55 -1.17
C LYS A 61 25.86 11.95 -0.91
N SER A 62 24.72 12.29 -1.49
CA SER A 62 24.12 13.62 -1.33
C SER A 62 23.48 13.77 0.04
N ARG A 63 23.58 14.98 0.60
CA ARG A 63 22.78 15.45 1.75
C ARG A 63 21.84 16.59 1.35
N ASP A 64 21.79 16.90 0.06
CA ASP A 64 20.84 17.83 -0.52
C ASP A 64 19.48 17.13 -0.65
N LYS A 65 18.56 17.51 0.23
CA LYS A 65 17.20 16.95 0.30
C LYS A 65 16.42 17.23 -0.98
N ASP A 66 16.59 18.40 -1.58
CA ASP A 66 15.85 18.82 -2.76
C ASP A 66 16.34 18.05 -3.98
N ALA A 67 17.65 17.85 -4.12
CA ALA A 67 18.21 17.00 -5.16
C ALA A 67 17.72 15.54 -5.06
N ILE A 68 17.67 14.99 -3.83
CA ILE A 68 17.14 13.63 -3.61
C ILE A 68 15.65 13.54 -3.92
N ASN A 69 14.87 14.53 -3.47
CA ASN A 69 13.44 14.59 -3.74
C ASN A 69 13.17 14.72 -5.25
N ALA A 70 13.91 15.56 -5.96
CA ALA A 70 13.80 15.70 -7.41
C ALA A 70 14.11 14.38 -8.14
N ALA A 71 15.16 13.66 -7.73
CA ALA A 71 15.46 12.34 -8.27
C ALA A 71 14.33 11.33 -8.01
N ASN A 72 13.67 11.40 -6.85
CA ASN A 72 12.49 10.58 -6.56
C ASN A 72 11.30 10.90 -7.48
N LEU A 73 11.08 12.17 -7.85
CA LEU A 73 10.04 12.54 -8.81
C LEU A 73 10.35 11.99 -10.22
N VAL A 74 11.62 12.05 -10.65
CA VAL A 74 12.06 11.45 -11.92
C VAL A 74 11.86 9.93 -11.91
N ALA A 75 12.18 9.26 -10.80
CA ALA A 75 11.92 7.83 -10.65
C ALA A 75 10.42 7.53 -10.77
N LEU A 76 9.57 8.29 -10.08
CA LEU A 76 8.12 8.11 -10.13
C LEU A 76 7.56 8.28 -11.55
N ASP A 77 8.01 9.27 -12.32
CA ASP A 77 7.63 9.44 -13.72
C ASP A 77 8.00 8.22 -14.58
N ARG A 78 9.25 7.76 -14.48
CA ARG A 78 9.72 6.58 -15.25
C ARG A 78 8.90 5.33 -14.91
N GLU A 79 8.66 5.08 -13.63
CA GLU A 79 7.91 3.92 -13.16
C GLU A 79 6.45 3.95 -13.61
N ILE A 80 5.77 5.11 -13.55
CA ILE A 80 4.39 5.23 -14.03
C ILE A 80 4.31 4.99 -15.54
N ARG A 81 5.20 5.60 -16.34
CA ARG A 81 5.22 5.42 -17.80
C ARG A 81 5.48 3.97 -18.19
N ALA A 82 6.47 3.33 -17.57
CA ALA A 82 6.79 1.93 -17.82
C ALA A 82 5.62 1.00 -17.44
N ALA A 83 4.91 1.28 -16.34
CA ALA A 83 3.74 0.49 -15.95
C ALA A 83 2.59 0.63 -16.94
N ARG A 84 2.35 1.84 -17.46
CA ARG A 84 1.34 2.12 -18.48
C ARG A 84 1.65 1.44 -19.81
N GLU A 85 2.92 1.42 -20.22
CA GLU A 85 3.36 0.67 -21.39
C GLU A 85 3.14 -0.84 -21.16
N GLY A 86 3.59 -1.36 -20.01
CA GLY A 86 3.44 -2.77 -19.64
C GLY A 86 1.99 -3.25 -19.48
N SER A 87 1.04 -2.33 -19.24
CA SER A 87 -0.38 -2.64 -19.15
C SER A 87 -1.04 -2.87 -20.51
N GLN A 88 -0.39 -2.44 -21.60
CA GLN A 88 -0.92 -2.54 -22.97
C GLN A 88 -2.29 -1.86 -23.12
N GLY A 89 -2.54 -0.80 -22.36
CA GLY A 89 -3.81 -0.07 -22.38
C GLY A 89 -4.96 -0.74 -21.63
N ASN A 90 -4.73 -1.89 -21.01
CA ASN A 90 -5.73 -2.55 -20.15
C ASN A 90 -5.67 -2.03 -18.71
N GLY A 91 -6.75 -2.26 -17.97
CA GLY A 91 -6.82 -2.01 -16.53
C GLY A 91 -6.61 -0.55 -16.14
N MET A 92 -6.05 -0.34 -14.95
CA MET A 92 -5.65 0.98 -14.43
C MET A 92 -4.29 0.93 -13.76
N ILE A 93 -3.54 2.02 -13.89
CA ILE A 93 -2.34 2.31 -13.11
C ILE A 93 -2.66 3.31 -12.01
N ALA A 94 -2.70 2.82 -10.77
CA ALA A 94 -2.83 3.63 -9.58
C ALA A 94 -1.47 3.93 -8.94
N VAL A 95 -1.39 5.00 -8.16
CA VAL A 95 -0.21 5.36 -7.37
C VAL A 95 -0.61 5.52 -5.92
N ASN A 96 -0.02 4.71 -5.05
CA ASN A 96 -0.13 4.84 -3.61
C ASN A 96 0.81 5.95 -3.12
N VAL A 97 0.24 7.02 -2.58
CA VAL A 97 0.96 8.11 -1.90
C VAL A 97 0.49 8.17 -0.46
N MET A 98 1.39 7.87 0.48
CA MET A 98 1.05 7.84 1.91
C MET A 98 1.04 9.26 2.49
N LYS A 99 0.01 9.59 3.28
CA LYS A 99 -0.08 10.91 3.93
C LYS A 99 1.10 11.20 4.88
N ALA A 100 1.64 10.16 5.50
CA ALA A 100 2.79 10.26 6.41
C ALA A 100 4.12 10.61 5.72
N VAL A 101 4.20 10.56 4.39
CA VAL A 101 5.41 10.93 3.63
C VAL A 101 5.52 12.45 3.55
N GLU A 102 6.72 12.98 3.80
CA GLU A 102 6.96 14.43 3.79
C GLU A 102 6.61 15.08 2.45
N SER A 103 7.14 14.53 1.37
CA SER A 103 6.98 15.04 0.01
C SER A 103 5.67 14.61 -0.68
N HIS A 104 4.68 14.11 0.06
CA HIS A 104 3.43 13.62 -0.53
C HIS A 104 2.73 14.62 -1.49
N PRO A 105 2.71 15.95 -1.27
CA PRO A 105 2.07 16.86 -2.24
C PRO A 105 2.78 16.87 -3.59
N ALA A 106 4.11 16.84 -3.59
CA ALA A 106 4.91 16.78 -4.81
C ALA A 106 4.76 15.42 -5.51
N LEU A 107 4.71 14.33 -4.76
CA LEU A 107 4.47 12.98 -5.30
C LEU A 107 3.07 12.85 -5.92
N VAL A 108 2.03 13.42 -5.31
CA VAL A 108 0.67 13.46 -5.89
C VAL A 108 0.69 14.22 -7.22
N ARG A 109 1.24 15.44 -7.24
CA ARG A 109 1.33 16.24 -8.47
C ARG A 109 2.06 15.48 -9.57
N GLN A 110 3.27 14.99 -9.28
CA GLN A 110 4.06 14.24 -10.25
C GLN A 110 3.31 13.01 -10.75
N ALA A 111 2.64 12.26 -9.86
CA ALA A 111 1.86 11.10 -10.29
C ALA A 111 0.74 11.46 -11.28
N CYS A 112 0.04 12.58 -11.05
CA CYS A 112 -0.98 13.09 -11.95
C CYS A 112 -0.38 13.53 -13.29
N GLU A 113 0.74 14.27 -13.28
CA GLU A 113 1.44 14.74 -14.49
C GLU A 113 2.00 13.59 -15.33
N SER A 114 2.54 12.56 -14.69
CA SER A 114 3.00 11.32 -15.34
C SER A 114 1.85 10.46 -15.86
N GLY A 115 0.61 10.81 -15.52
CA GLY A 115 -0.61 10.22 -16.04
C GLY A 115 -1.05 8.95 -15.30
N ALA A 116 -0.94 8.92 -13.98
CA ALA A 116 -1.64 7.92 -13.17
C ALA A 116 -3.15 8.00 -13.40
N ASP A 117 -3.82 6.85 -13.41
CA ASP A 117 -5.29 6.77 -13.52
C ASP A 117 -5.97 7.01 -12.17
N ALA A 118 -5.28 6.71 -11.06
CA ALA A 118 -5.79 6.89 -9.71
C ALA A 118 -4.68 7.26 -8.70
N ILE A 119 -5.03 8.07 -7.70
CA ILE A 119 -4.24 8.25 -6.48
C ILE A 119 -4.92 7.48 -5.35
N VAL A 120 -4.17 6.57 -4.74
CA VAL A 120 -4.56 5.86 -3.54
C VAL A 120 -3.81 6.47 -2.35
N MET A 121 -4.50 6.81 -1.26
CA MET A 121 -3.85 7.45 -0.11
C MET A 121 -4.27 6.84 1.22
N GLY A 122 -3.28 6.29 1.95
CA GLY A 122 -3.42 5.79 3.30
C GLY A 122 -2.44 6.45 4.28
N ALA A 123 -2.20 5.80 5.43
CA ALA A 123 -1.31 6.26 6.50
C ALA A 123 -1.64 7.67 7.04
N GLY A 124 -2.94 8.00 7.11
CA GLY A 124 -3.47 9.27 7.56
C GLY A 124 -4.77 9.60 6.84
N LEU A 125 -5.52 10.62 7.31
CA LEU A 125 -6.73 11.06 6.63
C LEU A 125 -6.40 11.96 5.43
N PRO A 126 -6.83 11.63 4.21
CA PRO A 126 -6.50 12.37 2.99
C PRO A 126 -7.42 13.58 2.80
N LEU A 127 -7.50 14.46 3.81
CA LEU A 127 -8.50 15.53 3.83
C LEU A 127 -8.26 16.59 2.76
N ASP A 128 -7.03 16.75 2.29
CA ASP A 128 -6.52 17.76 1.35
C ASP A 128 -6.21 17.22 -0.06
N LEU A 129 -6.43 15.92 -0.29
CA LEU A 129 -6.18 15.29 -1.58
C LEU A 129 -7.01 15.88 -2.75
N PRO A 130 -8.29 16.28 -2.58
CA PRO A 130 -9.04 16.93 -3.66
C PRO A 130 -8.39 18.22 -4.16
N GLU A 131 -7.80 19.04 -3.29
CA GLU A 131 -7.10 20.27 -3.70
C GLU A 131 -5.80 19.96 -4.42
N MET A 132 -5.04 18.97 -3.95
CA MET A 132 -3.79 18.56 -4.60
C MET A 132 -3.98 18.05 -6.03
N THR A 133 -5.20 17.63 -6.36
CA THR A 133 -5.56 17.01 -7.65
C THR A 133 -6.57 17.84 -8.45
N ALA A 134 -6.82 19.10 -8.05
CA ALA A 134 -7.84 19.96 -8.65
C ALA A 134 -7.62 20.18 -10.17
N GLU A 135 -6.36 20.26 -10.61
CA GLU A 135 -5.99 20.42 -12.03
C GLU A 135 -6.09 19.11 -12.83
N HIS A 136 -6.36 17.98 -12.16
CA HIS A 136 -6.44 16.64 -12.75
C HIS A 136 -7.74 15.92 -12.38
N PRO A 137 -8.93 16.48 -12.70
CA PRO A 137 -10.22 15.99 -12.22
C PRO A 137 -10.60 14.57 -12.69
N ARG A 138 -9.92 14.06 -13.71
CA ARG A 138 -10.08 12.70 -14.26
C ARG A 138 -9.33 11.63 -13.48
N VAL A 139 -8.37 12.02 -12.63
CA VAL A 139 -7.64 11.09 -11.79
C VAL A 139 -8.57 10.64 -10.66
N ALA A 140 -8.76 9.32 -10.52
CA ALA A 140 -9.60 8.76 -9.48
C ALA A 140 -8.93 8.93 -8.10
N LEU A 141 -9.70 9.28 -7.08
CA LEU A 141 -9.20 9.50 -5.72
C LEU A 141 -9.75 8.44 -4.78
N ILE A 142 -8.85 7.65 -4.18
CA ILE A 142 -9.18 6.44 -3.42
C ILE A 142 -8.53 6.50 -2.03
N PRO A 143 -9.22 6.97 -0.98
CA PRO A 143 -8.74 6.89 0.38
C PRO A 143 -8.67 5.43 0.89
N ILE A 144 -7.63 5.11 1.64
CA ILE A 144 -7.53 3.88 2.45
C ILE A 144 -7.89 4.23 3.90
N LEU A 145 -8.90 3.54 4.42
CA LEU A 145 -9.47 3.75 5.76
C LEU A 145 -9.72 2.39 6.40
N SER A 146 -9.94 2.32 7.72
CA SER A 146 -10.16 1.04 8.41
C SER A 146 -11.56 0.87 8.99
N ASP A 147 -12.27 1.97 9.24
CA ASP A 147 -13.61 1.94 9.81
C ASP A 147 -14.56 2.98 9.17
N SER A 148 -15.86 2.79 9.38
CA SER A 148 -16.93 3.64 8.85
C SER A 148 -16.83 5.09 9.35
N ARG A 149 -16.27 5.31 10.55
CA ARG A 149 -16.04 6.65 11.11
C ARG A 149 -15.03 7.41 10.26
N GLY A 150 -13.92 6.80 9.90
CA GLY A 150 -12.95 7.37 8.96
C GLY A 150 -13.59 7.74 7.63
N VAL A 151 -14.44 6.85 7.10
CA VAL A 151 -15.19 7.10 5.85
C VAL A 151 -16.07 8.32 5.98
N GLY A 152 -16.86 8.42 7.06
CA GLY A 152 -17.73 9.56 7.31
C GLY A 152 -16.98 10.90 7.42
N VAL A 153 -15.79 10.92 8.01
CA VAL A 153 -14.97 12.14 8.08
C VAL A 153 -14.51 12.57 6.69
N VAL A 154 -13.98 11.64 5.89
CA VAL A 154 -13.50 11.94 4.53
C VAL A 154 -14.65 12.41 3.63
N LEU A 155 -15.78 11.69 3.61
CA LEU A 155 -16.94 12.06 2.79
C LEU A 155 -17.44 13.46 3.13
N LYS A 156 -17.70 13.74 4.41
CA LYS A 156 -18.18 15.07 4.83
C LYS A 156 -17.20 16.18 4.46
N ARG A 157 -15.89 15.93 4.51
CA ARG A 157 -14.87 16.93 4.15
C ARG A 157 -14.79 17.14 2.65
N TRP A 158 -14.85 16.08 1.85
CA TRP A 158 -14.72 16.16 0.39
C TRP A 158 -16.01 16.67 -0.26
N MET A 159 -17.19 16.34 0.26
CA MET A 159 -18.47 16.90 -0.20
C MET A 159 -18.49 18.43 -0.09
N LYS A 160 -17.90 19.00 0.97
CA LYS A 160 -17.74 20.46 1.12
C LYS A 160 -16.83 21.10 0.05
N LYS A 161 -16.06 20.27 -0.66
CA LYS A 161 -15.17 20.65 -1.77
C LYS A 161 -15.74 20.20 -3.12
N SER A 162 -17.02 19.80 -3.15
CA SER A 162 -17.70 19.29 -4.35
C SER A 162 -16.96 18.10 -5.01
N ARG A 163 -16.31 17.26 -4.20
CA ARG A 163 -15.69 16.01 -4.65
C ARG A 163 -16.18 14.84 -3.80
N LEU A 164 -16.36 13.68 -4.42
CA LEU A 164 -16.53 12.42 -3.72
C LEU A 164 -15.33 11.52 -4.04
N PRO A 165 -14.97 10.58 -3.14
CA PRO A 165 -14.09 9.48 -3.50
C PRO A 165 -14.67 8.67 -4.66
N ASP A 166 -13.81 8.26 -5.57
CA ASP A 166 -14.19 7.39 -6.69
C ASP A 166 -14.30 5.92 -6.27
N ALA A 167 -13.66 5.58 -5.14
CA ALA A 167 -13.83 4.34 -4.38
C ALA A 167 -13.26 4.56 -2.98
N VAL A 168 -13.50 3.65 -2.04
CA VAL A 168 -12.84 3.63 -0.73
C VAL A 168 -12.26 2.25 -0.50
N VAL A 169 -10.98 2.19 -0.11
CA VAL A 169 -10.37 0.96 0.37
C VAL A 169 -10.60 0.85 1.89
N ILE A 170 -11.17 -0.26 2.33
CA ILE A 170 -11.32 -0.62 3.74
C ILE A 170 -10.24 -1.66 4.08
N GLU A 171 -9.22 -1.23 4.82
CA GLU A 171 -8.13 -2.06 5.29
C GLU A 171 -8.42 -2.62 6.68
N HIS A 172 -8.40 -3.95 6.81
CA HIS A 172 -8.55 -4.64 8.08
C HIS A 172 -7.22 -4.76 8.84
N PRO A 173 -7.04 -4.06 9.98
CA PRO A 173 -5.74 -4.01 10.68
C PRO A 173 -5.26 -5.36 11.22
N THR A 174 -6.16 -6.26 11.65
CA THR A 174 -5.80 -7.65 12.03
C THR A 174 -5.10 -8.44 10.94
N HIS A 175 -5.38 -8.16 9.66
CA HIS A 175 -5.00 -9.06 8.58
C HIS A 175 -4.02 -8.46 7.56
N ALA A 176 -4.02 -7.14 7.40
CA ALA A 176 -3.14 -6.44 6.47
C ALA A 176 -1.64 -6.62 6.82
N GLY A 177 -0.76 -6.35 5.87
CA GLY A 177 0.69 -6.32 6.08
C GLY A 177 1.21 -4.89 6.02
N GLY A 178 2.41 -4.64 6.51
CA GLY A 178 2.95 -3.28 6.52
C GLY A 178 2.41 -2.47 7.66
N HIS A 179 2.26 -1.16 7.47
CA HIS A 179 1.59 -0.28 8.43
C HIS A 179 0.09 -0.55 8.47
N LEU A 180 -0.49 -0.52 9.66
CA LEU A 180 -1.87 -0.93 9.90
C LEU A 180 -2.71 0.29 10.29
N GLY A 181 -3.94 0.39 9.76
CA GLY A 181 -4.88 1.48 10.05
C GLY A 181 -5.50 1.48 11.46
N ALA A 182 -4.69 1.28 12.50
CA ALA A 182 -5.08 1.43 13.91
C ALA A 182 -4.12 2.38 14.64
N ALA A 183 -4.62 3.02 15.70
CA ALA A 183 -3.81 3.94 16.50
C ALA A 183 -2.79 3.19 17.39
N ARG A 184 -3.18 2.01 17.88
CA ARG A 184 -2.36 1.18 18.79
C ARG A 184 -2.47 -0.29 18.42
N ILE A 185 -1.50 -1.09 18.88
CA ILE A 185 -1.46 -2.53 18.60
C ILE A 185 -2.63 -3.25 19.27
N GLU A 186 -3.05 -2.81 20.45
CA GLU A 186 -4.14 -3.44 21.21
C GLU A 186 -5.48 -3.31 20.47
N ASP A 187 -5.63 -2.25 19.68
CA ASP A 187 -6.86 -1.97 18.93
C ASP A 187 -6.96 -2.83 17.66
N LEU A 188 -5.89 -3.50 17.22
CA LEU A 188 -5.85 -4.16 15.90
C LEU A 188 -6.99 -5.15 15.67
N ARG A 189 -7.46 -5.79 16.75
CA ARG A 189 -8.48 -6.86 16.75
C ARG A 189 -9.88 -6.35 17.11
N ASP A 190 -10.09 -5.04 17.17
CA ASP A 190 -11.38 -4.44 17.48
C ASP A 190 -12.42 -4.78 16.41
N GLU A 191 -13.63 -5.18 16.84
CA GLU A 191 -14.75 -5.53 15.97
C GLU A 191 -15.20 -4.37 15.06
N ARG A 192 -14.86 -3.13 15.39
CA ARG A 192 -15.13 -1.96 14.51
C ARG A 192 -14.46 -2.07 13.14
N PHE A 193 -13.44 -2.91 13.00
CA PHE A 193 -12.73 -3.15 11.74
C PHE A 193 -13.30 -4.33 10.94
N SER A 194 -14.27 -5.05 11.48
CA SER A 194 -14.93 -6.17 10.82
C SER A 194 -15.55 -5.74 9.49
N PHE A 195 -15.22 -6.43 8.41
CA PHE A 195 -15.69 -6.07 7.08
C PHE A 195 -17.22 -6.04 6.97
N ALA A 196 -17.92 -6.98 7.59
CA ALA A 196 -19.38 -7.02 7.58
C ALA A 196 -19.96 -5.75 8.22
N ARG A 197 -19.46 -5.40 9.41
CA ARG A 197 -19.86 -4.20 10.13
C ARG A 197 -19.57 -2.93 9.33
N VAL A 198 -18.35 -2.79 8.79
CA VAL A 198 -17.97 -1.59 8.04
C VAL A 198 -18.79 -1.44 6.76
N LEU A 199 -19.10 -2.54 6.05
CA LEU A 199 -19.98 -2.51 4.88
C LEU A 199 -21.39 -2.01 5.24
N ASP A 200 -21.99 -2.55 6.30
CA ASP A 200 -23.33 -2.16 6.72
C ASP A 200 -23.38 -0.71 7.23
N GLU A 201 -22.41 -0.30 8.05
CA GLU A 201 -22.31 1.08 8.53
C GLU A 201 -22.03 2.07 7.39
N CYS A 202 -21.25 1.69 6.36
CA CYS A 202 -21.03 2.53 5.18
C CYS A 202 -22.31 2.68 4.35
N ARG A 203 -23.11 1.61 4.18
CA ARG A 203 -24.42 1.69 3.50
C ARG A 203 -25.35 2.67 4.22
N GLU A 204 -25.45 2.55 5.54
CA GLU A 204 -26.25 3.49 6.33
C GLU A 204 -25.74 4.93 6.21
N LEU A 205 -24.42 5.12 6.24
CA LEU A 205 -23.80 6.44 6.08
C LEU A 205 -24.13 7.04 4.72
N PHE A 206 -24.08 6.25 3.64
CA PHE A 206 -24.40 6.72 2.29
C PHE A 206 -25.85 7.15 2.18
N ILE A 207 -26.78 6.36 2.72
CA ILE A 207 -28.21 6.72 2.81
C ILE A 207 -28.39 8.04 3.57
N LYS A 208 -27.73 8.19 4.74
CA LYS A 208 -27.80 9.42 5.56
C LYS A 208 -27.25 10.66 4.83
N LEU A 209 -26.33 10.47 3.88
CA LEU A 209 -25.73 11.53 3.08
C LEU A 209 -26.44 11.74 1.72
N GLY A 210 -27.53 10.99 1.44
CA GLY A 210 -28.27 11.07 0.18
C GLY A 210 -27.51 10.50 -1.03
N LEU A 211 -26.58 9.58 -0.80
CA LEU A 211 -25.79 8.91 -1.82
C LEU A 211 -26.38 7.54 -2.15
N ALA A 212 -26.37 7.16 -3.43
CA ALA A 212 -26.73 5.80 -3.82
C ALA A 212 -25.68 4.79 -3.30
N ALA A 213 -26.11 3.57 -2.98
CA ALA A 213 -25.22 2.57 -2.39
C ALA A 213 -24.03 2.22 -3.31
N GLU A 214 -24.26 2.23 -4.62
CA GLU A 214 -23.28 1.89 -5.65
C GLU A 214 -22.43 3.10 -6.08
N GLN A 215 -22.73 4.30 -5.58
CA GLN A 215 -22.06 5.54 -6.00
C GLN A 215 -20.59 5.58 -5.61
N ILE A 216 -20.24 4.94 -4.49
CA ILE A 216 -18.86 4.87 -3.99
C ILE A 216 -18.50 3.38 -3.77
N PRO A 217 -17.82 2.74 -4.73
CA PRO A 217 -17.33 1.37 -4.61
C PRO A 217 -16.50 1.16 -3.34
N ILE A 218 -16.84 0.14 -2.54
CA ILE A 218 -16.06 -0.29 -1.38
C ILE A 218 -15.14 -1.45 -1.78
N ILE A 219 -13.84 -1.28 -1.55
CA ILE A 219 -12.79 -2.26 -1.87
C ILE A 219 -12.23 -2.81 -0.55
N LEU A 220 -12.34 -4.12 -0.31
CA LEU A 220 -11.88 -4.71 0.95
C LEU A 220 -10.42 -5.18 0.87
N ALA A 221 -9.60 -4.82 1.86
CA ALA A 221 -8.17 -5.12 1.89
C ALA A 221 -7.75 -5.82 3.20
N GLY A 222 -7.00 -6.92 3.06
CA GLY A 222 -6.44 -7.68 4.18
C GLY A 222 -7.14 -9.02 4.42
N GLY A 223 -6.34 -10.09 4.61
CA GLY A 223 -6.86 -11.42 4.98
C GLY A 223 -7.54 -12.21 3.86
N ILE A 224 -7.56 -11.67 2.64
CA ILE A 224 -8.13 -12.28 1.44
C ILE A 224 -7.00 -13.02 0.70
N ASP A 225 -7.10 -14.34 0.63
CA ASP A 225 -6.02 -15.23 0.17
C ASP A 225 -6.50 -16.37 -0.75
N SER A 226 -7.78 -16.37 -1.14
CA SER A 226 -8.38 -17.45 -1.90
C SER A 226 -9.60 -16.99 -2.69
N HIS A 227 -9.87 -17.67 -3.80
CA HIS A 227 -11.09 -17.47 -4.59
C HIS A 227 -12.37 -17.47 -3.75
N ALA A 228 -12.48 -18.40 -2.79
CA ALA A 228 -13.64 -18.50 -1.92
C ALA A 228 -13.88 -17.22 -1.11
N LYS A 229 -12.81 -16.61 -0.56
CA LYS A 229 -12.90 -15.33 0.15
C LYS A 229 -13.21 -14.17 -0.78
N VAL A 230 -12.62 -14.14 -1.99
CA VAL A 230 -12.96 -13.14 -3.01
C VAL A 230 -14.46 -13.21 -3.31
N LYS A 231 -14.96 -14.39 -3.70
CA LYS A 231 -16.37 -14.61 -4.00
C LYS A 231 -17.27 -14.21 -2.83
N HIS A 232 -16.94 -14.66 -1.62
CA HIS A 232 -17.70 -14.35 -0.42
C HIS A 232 -17.91 -12.83 -0.23
N TRP A 233 -16.83 -12.05 -0.30
CA TRP A 233 -16.91 -10.62 -0.05
C TRP A 233 -17.58 -9.84 -1.19
N LEU A 234 -17.39 -10.26 -2.43
CA LEU A 234 -18.13 -9.68 -3.56
C LEU A 234 -19.64 -9.96 -3.45
N ASP A 235 -20.03 -11.17 -3.02
CA ASP A 235 -21.44 -11.52 -2.79
C ASP A 235 -22.04 -10.77 -1.59
N LYS A 236 -21.21 -10.36 -0.62
CA LYS A 236 -21.61 -9.49 0.50
C LYS A 236 -21.66 -8.01 0.14
N GLY A 237 -21.34 -7.64 -1.10
CA GLY A 237 -21.48 -6.29 -1.65
C GLY A 237 -20.22 -5.44 -1.62
N ALA A 238 -19.04 -6.03 -1.40
CA ALA A 238 -17.80 -5.35 -1.79
C ALA A 238 -17.74 -5.25 -3.32
N ALA A 239 -17.25 -4.12 -3.83
CA ALA A 239 -17.09 -3.92 -5.27
C ALA A 239 -15.84 -4.64 -5.81
N ALA A 240 -14.78 -4.67 -5.01
CA ALA A 240 -13.52 -5.34 -5.33
C ALA A 240 -12.80 -5.76 -4.05
N VAL A 241 -11.69 -6.50 -4.22
CA VAL A 241 -10.77 -6.84 -3.14
C VAL A 241 -9.36 -6.36 -3.45
N GLN A 242 -8.61 -6.00 -2.42
CA GLN A 242 -7.22 -5.59 -2.53
C GLN A 242 -6.29 -6.58 -1.82
N LEU A 243 -5.24 -7.01 -2.52
CA LEU A 243 -4.22 -7.90 -2.00
C LEU A 243 -2.84 -7.25 -2.14
N GLY A 244 -2.01 -7.31 -1.09
CA GLY A 244 -0.62 -6.84 -1.12
C GLY A 244 0.37 -8.00 -1.18
N THR A 245 0.52 -8.72 -0.06
CA THR A 245 1.48 -9.83 0.08
C THR A 245 1.36 -10.90 -1.02
N ALA A 246 0.14 -11.25 -1.45
CA ALA A 246 -0.05 -12.23 -2.53
C ALA A 246 0.57 -11.78 -3.87
N PHE A 247 0.48 -10.49 -4.20
CA PHE A 247 1.08 -9.94 -5.42
C PHE A 247 2.58 -9.70 -5.26
N ALA A 248 3.05 -9.33 -4.07
CA ALA A 248 4.47 -9.08 -3.79
C ALA A 248 5.37 -10.28 -4.09
N VAL A 249 4.83 -11.50 -3.95
CA VAL A 249 5.55 -12.76 -4.13
C VAL A 249 5.40 -13.36 -5.54
N THR A 250 4.70 -12.69 -6.45
CA THR A 250 4.58 -13.13 -7.86
C THR A 250 5.89 -12.98 -8.61
N GLU A 251 6.03 -13.59 -9.79
CA GLU A 251 7.22 -13.45 -10.62
C GLU A 251 7.52 -12.00 -11.04
N GLU A 252 6.47 -11.23 -11.30
CA GLU A 252 6.51 -9.82 -11.71
C GLU A 252 6.70 -8.86 -10.53
N GLY A 253 6.57 -9.33 -9.28
CA GLY A 253 6.93 -8.55 -8.10
C GLY A 253 8.36 -7.99 -8.21
N ASP A 254 8.54 -6.69 -7.94
CA ASP A 254 9.77 -5.96 -8.26
C ASP A 254 10.93 -6.23 -7.30
N ALA A 255 10.67 -6.90 -6.18
CA ALA A 255 11.68 -7.27 -5.20
C ALA A 255 12.50 -8.50 -5.60
N HIS A 256 13.72 -8.58 -5.06
CA HIS A 256 14.62 -9.71 -5.28
C HIS A 256 13.97 -11.05 -4.87
N VAL A 257 14.31 -12.15 -5.55
CA VAL A 257 13.71 -13.48 -5.29
C VAL A 257 13.81 -13.94 -3.82
N ARG A 258 14.88 -13.54 -3.12
CA ARG A 258 15.02 -13.81 -1.67
C ARG A 258 13.95 -13.12 -0.83
N PHE A 259 13.52 -11.91 -1.18
CA PHE A 259 12.38 -11.24 -0.53
C PHE A 259 11.13 -12.10 -0.65
N LYS A 260 10.84 -12.56 -1.87
CA LYS A 260 9.69 -13.42 -2.14
C LYS A 260 9.75 -14.69 -1.29
N ARG A 261 10.90 -15.36 -1.23
CA ARG A 261 11.11 -16.57 -0.40
C ARG A 261 10.93 -16.34 1.10
N VAL A 262 11.36 -15.20 1.65
CA VAL A 262 11.08 -14.85 3.05
C VAL A 262 9.56 -14.73 3.27
N LEU A 263 8.87 -14.03 2.37
CA LEU A 263 7.43 -13.86 2.44
C LEU A 263 6.65 -15.13 2.14
N THR A 264 7.12 -16.05 1.32
CA THR A 264 6.41 -17.31 1.05
C THR A 264 6.70 -18.38 2.09
N GLY A 265 7.90 -18.38 2.66
CA GLY A 265 8.36 -19.37 3.64
C GLY A 265 7.92 -19.12 5.08
N ALA A 266 7.60 -17.89 5.48
CA ALA A 266 7.20 -17.63 6.86
C ALA A 266 5.85 -18.30 7.23
N GLU A 267 5.74 -18.76 8.45
CA GLU A 267 4.53 -19.31 9.04
C GLU A 267 3.85 -18.27 9.93
N GLN A 268 2.66 -18.59 10.46
CA GLN A 268 1.91 -17.67 11.31
C GLN A 268 2.70 -17.28 12.59
N GLY A 269 3.50 -18.20 13.12
CA GLY A 269 4.37 -17.95 14.28
C GLY A 269 5.54 -17.02 14.00
N ASP A 270 5.90 -16.83 12.72
CA ASP A 270 7.00 -15.95 12.30
C ASP A 270 6.54 -14.51 12.09
N ILE A 271 5.28 -14.17 12.36
CA ILE A 271 4.74 -12.84 12.08
C ILE A 271 4.61 -12.04 13.37
N GLY A 272 5.33 -10.91 13.45
CA GLY A 272 5.32 -10.00 14.58
C GLY A 272 4.57 -8.70 14.31
N GLU A 273 3.97 -8.16 15.38
CA GLU A 273 3.34 -6.84 15.43
C GLU A 273 4.21 -5.90 16.27
N PHE A 274 4.47 -4.69 15.79
CA PHE A 274 5.31 -3.70 16.49
C PHE A 274 4.97 -2.27 16.07
N VAL A 275 5.45 -1.27 16.81
CA VAL A 275 5.28 0.15 16.43
C VAL A 275 6.49 0.60 15.63
N SER A 276 6.26 0.98 14.38
CA SER A 276 7.33 1.42 13.48
C SER A 276 7.88 2.81 13.87
N VAL A 277 8.96 3.22 13.20
CA VAL A 277 9.50 4.59 13.30
C VAL A 277 8.51 5.68 12.91
N ALA A 278 7.49 5.36 12.10
CA ALA A 278 6.42 6.29 11.74
C ALA A 278 5.39 6.50 12.87
N GLY A 279 5.53 5.79 13.99
CA GLY A 279 4.57 5.81 15.10
C GLY A 279 3.28 5.05 14.84
N LEU A 280 3.22 4.31 13.74
CA LEU A 280 2.09 3.46 13.36
C LEU A 280 2.39 1.99 13.68
N PRO A 281 1.40 1.23 14.19
CA PRO A 281 1.47 -0.23 14.23
C PRO A 281 1.82 -0.82 12.87
N ALA A 282 2.64 -1.86 12.86
CA ALA A 282 3.08 -2.54 11.66
C ALA A 282 3.20 -4.05 11.86
N ARG A 283 3.14 -4.80 10.76
CA ARG A 283 3.24 -6.27 10.74
C ARG A 283 4.29 -6.78 9.76
N ALA A 284 5.22 -7.61 10.23
CA ALA A 284 6.35 -8.11 9.47
C ALA A 284 6.76 -9.54 9.87
N VAL A 285 7.57 -10.17 9.02
CA VAL A 285 8.26 -11.42 9.35
C VAL A 285 9.38 -11.17 10.36
N MET A 286 9.47 -12.01 11.39
CA MET A 286 10.45 -12.02 12.48
C MET A 286 11.83 -12.50 11.99
N THR A 287 12.45 -11.71 11.12
CA THR A 287 13.81 -11.96 10.63
C THR A 287 14.87 -11.76 11.72
N PRO A 288 16.12 -12.24 11.52
CA PRO A 288 17.21 -12.01 12.47
C PRO A 288 17.38 -10.54 12.85
N TRP A 289 17.18 -9.62 11.90
CA TRP A 289 17.21 -8.19 12.18
C TRP A 289 16.05 -7.74 13.08
N LEU A 290 14.80 -8.09 12.74
CA LEU A 290 13.63 -7.61 13.48
C LEU A 290 13.64 -8.14 14.92
N SER A 291 13.90 -9.43 15.10
CA SER A 291 14.00 -10.06 16.43
C SER A 291 15.07 -9.39 17.30
N ARG A 292 16.24 -9.08 16.73
CA ARG A 292 17.33 -8.38 17.44
C ARG A 292 17.06 -6.89 17.67
N TYR A 293 16.25 -6.26 16.82
CA TYR A 293 15.81 -4.88 17.04
C TYR A 293 14.83 -4.83 18.20
N LEU A 294 13.78 -5.67 18.18
CA LEU A 294 12.75 -5.70 19.21
C LEU A 294 13.30 -6.06 20.59
N SER A 295 14.28 -6.97 20.68
CA SER A 295 14.95 -7.29 21.96
C SER A 295 15.73 -6.12 22.57
N ARG A 296 15.98 -5.05 21.81
CA ARG A 296 16.72 -3.86 22.23
C ARG A 296 15.90 -2.57 22.14
N GLU A 297 14.61 -2.66 21.79
CA GLU A 297 13.80 -1.49 21.46
C GLU A 297 13.73 -0.49 22.61
N SER A 298 13.43 -0.95 23.83
CA SER A 298 13.36 -0.07 25.01
C SER A 298 14.68 0.64 25.30
N ALA A 299 15.82 -0.05 25.10
CA ALA A 299 17.14 0.54 25.30
C ALA A 299 17.49 1.57 24.21
N LEU A 300 17.01 1.37 22.97
CA LEU A 300 17.16 2.35 21.89
C LEU A 300 16.25 3.56 22.12
N GLN A 301 15.01 3.34 22.56
CA GLN A 301 14.03 4.38 22.90
C GLN A 301 14.51 5.27 24.05
N ALA A 302 15.11 4.69 25.09
CA ALA A 302 15.71 5.45 26.20
C ALA A 302 16.89 6.36 25.77
N LYS A 303 17.49 6.08 24.60
CA LYS A 303 18.60 6.85 24.03
C LYS A 303 18.16 7.67 22.80
N ALA A 304 16.86 7.80 22.58
CA ALA A 304 16.33 8.58 21.47
C ALA A 304 16.78 10.04 21.59
N LYS A 305 17.27 10.58 20.48
CA LYS A 305 17.74 11.96 20.37
C LYS A 305 17.64 12.42 18.93
N VAL A 306 17.41 13.71 18.76
CA VAL A 306 17.38 14.36 17.45
C VAL A 306 18.69 14.11 16.71
N ARG A 307 18.59 13.83 15.42
CA ARG A 307 19.71 13.59 14.51
C ARG A 307 19.32 13.87 13.06
N ASP A 308 20.33 14.04 12.21
CA ASP A 308 20.11 14.10 10.78
C ASP A 308 19.55 12.78 10.22
N CYS A 309 18.73 12.88 9.19
CA CYS A 309 18.19 11.69 8.54
C CYS A 309 19.32 10.85 7.93
N LEU A 310 19.31 9.54 8.22
CA LEU A 310 20.33 8.62 7.74
C LEU A 310 20.40 8.56 6.21
N GLN A 311 19.26 8.68 5.53
CA GLN A 311 19.18 8.66 4.06
C GLN A 311 19.51 10.01 3.39
N GLY A 312 19.74 11.08 4.16
CA GLY A 312 20.01 12.40 3.59
C GLY A 312 18.77 13.15 3.09
N PHE A 313 17.59 12.54 3.12
CA PHE A 313 16.30 13.18 2.83
C PHE A 313 15.24 12.73 3.84
N ASP A 314 14.24 13.58 4.06
CA ASP A 314 13.16 13.32 5.01
C ASP A 314 12.05 12.50 4.36
N CYS A 315 12.12 11.17 4.47
CA CYS A 315 11.09 10.28 3.90
C CYS A 315 9.72 10.38 4.59
N LEU A 316 9.69 10.79 5.86
CA LEU A 316 8.49 10.89 6.69
C LEU A 316 8.36 12.29 7.28
N GLN A 317 7.10 12.73 7.45
CA GLN A 317 6.77 13.95 8.18
C GLN A 317 7.25 13.86 9.62
N THR A 318 6.91 12.75 10.29
CA THR A 318 7.35 12.44 11.65
C THR A 318 8.11 11.11 11.63
N CYS A 319 9.33 11.12 12.14
CA CYS A 319 10.25 9.98 12.14
C CYS A 319 10.86 9.81 13.53
N GLY A 320 10.51 8.72 14.20
CA GLY A 320 10.97 8.40 15.56
C GLY A 320 12.49 8.45 15.75
N LEU A 321 13.26 8.02 14.75
CA LEU A 321 14.71 7.99 14.81
C LEU A 321 15.33 9.38 14.60
N ARG A 322 14.87 10.11 13.57
CA ARG A 322 15.37 11.44 13.21
C ARG A 322 14.98 12.47 14.26
N ASP A 323 13.72 12.43 14.69
CA ASP A 323 13.12 13.42 15.58
C ASP A 323 13.34 13.08 17.07
N GLY A 324 13.99 11.94 17.38
CA GLY A 324 14.31 11.55 18.75
C GLY A 324 13.09 11.19 19.61
N ILE A 325 12.03 10.65 19.00
CA ILE A 325 10.78 10.34 19.70
C ILE A 325 10.89 8.98 20.40
N GLY A 326 11.28 8.99 21.68
CA GLY A 326 11.53 7.78 22.50
C GLY A 326 10.31 6.92 22.84
N LYS A 327 9.16 7.10 22.17
CA LYS A 327 7.94 6.30 22.35
C LYS A 327 7.53 5.50 21.11
N VAL A 328 8.30 5.60 20.02
CA VAL A 328 8.05 4.88 18.76
C VAL A 328 9.35 4.28 18.25
N GLY A 329 9.29 3.54 17.13
CA GLY A 329 10.43 2.78 16.64
C GLY A 329 11.69 3.62 16.39
N GLN A 330 12.86 3.04 16.67
CA GLN A 330 14.17 3.71 16.63
C GLN A 330 15.09 3.12 15.55
N PHE A 331 14.61 3.09 14.31
CA PHE A 331 15.36 2.59 13.15
C PHE A 331 15.00 3.38 11.88
N CYS A 332 15.88 3.39 10.88
CA CYS A 332 15.57 3.99 9.58
C CYS A 332 14.77 2.99 8.75
N ILE A 333 13.47 3.23 8.57
CA ILE A 333 12.58 2.32 7.86
C ILE A 333 12.91 2.20 6.38
N ASP A 334 13.23 3.32 5.74
CA ASP A 334 13.59 3.39 4.33
C ASP A 334 14.78 2.44 4.03
N LEU A 335 15.87 2.58 4.78
CA LEU A 335 17.04 1.69 4.69
C LEU A 335 16.67 0.22 4.83
N LYS A 336 15.77 -0.10 5.75
CA LYS A 336 15.39 -1.48 6.06
C LYS A 336 14.52 -2.11 4.99
N LEU A 337 13.63 -1.32 4.40
CA LEU A 337 12.84 -1.74 3.26
C LEU A 337 13.72 -1.85 2.00
N ALA A 338 14.67 -0.94 1.78
CA ALA A 338 15.61 -1.01 0.67
C ALA A 338 16.56 -2.22 0.78
N GLN A 339 16.91 -2.64 1.99
CA GLN A 339 17.64 -3.90 2.25
C GLN A 339 16.78 -5.12 1.92
N ALA A 340 15.50 -5.10 2.31
CA ALA A 340 14.56 -6.16 1.98
C ALA A 340 14.30 -6.26 0.47
N LEU A 341 14.12 -5.14 -0.23
CA LEU A 341 13.99 -5.05 -1.69
C LEU A 341 15.12 -5.81 -2.40
N ARG A 342 16.37 -5.61 -1.95
CA ARG A 342 17.57 -6.27 -2.49
C ARG A 342 17.76 -7.71 -2.01
N GLY A 343 16.88 -8.21 -1.14
CA GLY A 343 16.95 -9.57 -0.62
C GLY A 343 18.01 -9.79 0.46
N ASP A 344 18.42 -8.75 1.19
CA ASP A 344 19.27 -8.86 2.38
C ASP A 344 18.43 -9.32 3.58
N VAL A 345 18.33 -10.64 3.75
CA VAL A 345 17.52 -11.29 4.80
C VAL A 345 18.04 -10.96 6.22
N GLU A 346 19.36 -10.78 6.36
CA GLU A 346 20.01 -10.55 7.65
C GLU A 346 19.77 -9.14 8.20
N ARG A 347 19.47 -8.18 7.32
CA ARG A 347 19.37 -6.76 7.69
C ARG A 347 18.03 -6.12 7.37
N GLY A 348 17.26 -6.68 6.44
CA GLY A 348 16.01 -6.10 5.94
C GLY A 348 14.80 -6.26 6.86
N LEU A 349 13.80 -5.40 6.62
CA LEU A 349 12.46 -5.48 7.20
C LEU A 349 11.48 -6.00 6.14
N PHE A 350 10.82 -7.13 6.40
CA PHE A 350 9.99 -7.82 5.44
C PHE A 350 8.52 -7.76 5.88
N PHE A 351 7.79 -6.76 5.39
CA PHE A 351 6.37 -6.62 5.68
C PHE A 351 5.55 -7.76 5.05
N ARG A 352 4.60 -8.28 5.84
CA ARG A 352 3.75 -9.41 5.44
C ARG A 352 2.43 -9.40 6.21
N GLY A 353 1.33 -9.67 5.53
CA GLY A 353 0.03 -9.86 6.17
C GLY A 353 -0.05 -11.19 6.94
N ALA A 354 -1.00 -11.27 7.88
CA ALA A 354 -1.17 -12.46 8.75
C ALA A 354 -1.76 -13.69 8.03
N GLY A 355 -2.30 -13.49 6.82
CA GLY A 355 -2.99 -14.52 6.04
C GLY A 355 -2.05 -15.55 5.39
N LYS A 356 -2.67 -16.62 4.88
CA LYS A 356 -1.99 -17.59 4.02
C LYS A 356 -1.76 -16.96 2.64
N LEU A 357 -0.90 -17.59 1.84
CA LEU A 357 -0.73 -17.23 0.43
C LEU A 357 -1.53 -18.18 -0.47
N PRO A 358 -2.11 -17.68 -1.58
CA PRO A 358 -2.88 -18.47 -2.53
C PRO A 358 -2.21 -19.76 -3.01
N PHE A 359 -0.89 -19.71 -3.21
CA PHE A 359 -0.08 -20.82 -3.73
C PHE A 359 0.94 -21.35 -2.72
N GLY A 360 0.72 -21.09 -1.42
CA GLY A 360 1.65 -21.49 -0.37
C GLY A 360 3.04 -20.91 -0.61
N GLN A 361 4.05 -21.78 -0.73
CA GLN A 361 5.44 -21.36 -0.93
C GLN A 361 5.80 -21.02 -2.38
N ALA A 362 4.95 -21.40 -3.34
CA ALA A 362 5.25 -21.26 -4.76
C ALA A 362 5.18 -19.80 -5.23
N ILE A 363 6.24 -19.37 -5.92
CA ILE A 363 6.27 -18.11 -6.67
C ILE A 363 5.66 -18.41 -8.04
N ARG A 364 4.59 -17.69 -8.41
CA ARG A 364 3.85 -17.89 -9.66
C ARG A 364 3.59 -16.56 -10.37
N PRO A 365 3.33 -16.54 -11.68
CA PRO A 365 3.01 -15.33 -12.42
C PRO A 365 1.74 -14.63 -11.91
N VAL A 366 1.67 -13.30 -12.11
CA VAL A 366 0.47 -12.49 -11.86
C VAL A 366 -0.74 -13.07 -12.60
N ARG A 367 -0.57 -13.50 -13.85
CA ARG A 367 -1.64 -14.10 -14.65
C ARG A 367 -2.27 -15.31 -13.96
N GLU A 368 -1.47 -16.20 -13.38
CA GLU A 368 -1.98 -17.38 -12.67
C GLU A 368 -2.70 -16.99 -11.37
N LEU A 369 -2.15 -16.02 -10.64
CA LEU A 369 -2.81 -15.49 -9.43
C LEU A 369 -4.16 -14.85 -9.76
N MET A 370 -4.21 -14.00 -10.78
CA MET A 370 -5.44 -13.36 -11.26
C MET A 370 -6.46 -14.39 -11.71
N HIS A 371 -6.06 -15.39 -12.50
CA HIS A 371 -6.91 -16.49 -12.92
C HIS A 371 -7.48 -17.22 -11.71
N TYR A 372 -6.64 -17.70 -10.80
CA TYR A 372 -7.09 -18.41 -9.60
C TYR A 372 -8.09 -17.60 -8.76
N LEU A 373 -7.81 -16.32 -8.50
CA LEU A 373 -8.71 -15.49 -7.70
C LEU A 373 -10.09 -15.32 -8.38
N LEU A 374 -10.12 -15.24 -9.71
CA LEU A 374 -11.34 -15.04 -10.49
C LEU A 374 -12.11 -16.34 -10.80
N THR A 375 -11.44 -17.49 -10.90
CA THR A 375 -12.05 -18.75 -11.37
C THR A 375 -12.10 -19.84 -10.30
N GLY A 376 -11.18 -19.81 -9.34
CA GLY A 376 -10.97 -20.90 -8.38
C GLY A 376 -10.09 -22.03 -8.92
N GLU A 377 -9.73 -22.00 -10.20
CA GLU A 377 -8.87 -22.99 -10.84
C GLU A 377 -7.41 -22.71 -10.47
N LYS A 378 -6.74 -23.70 -9.89
CA LYS A 378 -5.31 -23.61 -9.58
C LYS A 378 -4.47 -23.96 -10.82
N PRO A 379 -3.31 -23.32 -11.00
CA PRO A 379 -2.35 -23.76 -12.00
C PRO A 379 -1.88 -25.19 -11.71
N ALA A 380 -1.50 -25.89 -12.78
CA ALA A 380 -1.01 -27.27 -12.72
C ALA A 380 0.29 -27.41 -11.90
#